data_AF-A0AAQ3K5I9-F1
#
_entry.id   AF-A0AAQ3K5I9-F1
#
_cell.length_a   1.000
_cell.length_b   1.000
_cell.length_c   1.000
_cell.angle_alpha   90.00
_cell.angle_beta   90.00
_cell.angle_gamma   90.00
#
_symmetry.space_group_name_H-M   'P 1'
#
loop_
_entity.id
_entity.type
_entity.pdbx_description
1 polymer ?
#
loop_
_entity_poly.entity_id
_entity_poly.type
_entity_poly.pdbx_seq_one_letter_code
_entity_poly.pdbx_strand_id
1 'polypeptide(L)'
;MIPVEIAEPSLCRITFEEQGNAEARVAELDLIEEEQELTKIREEAMKLNIVQKYDKRVRPINFTEGDLILRKIEPQRKSAGEGKLTPKWEGAY
;
A
#
# COMPACT_ATOMS: atom_id res chain seq x y z
N MET A 1 58.05 -25.19 -5.12
CA MET A 1 57.87 -24.05 -6.04
C MET A 1 56.40 -24.04 -6.42
N ILE A 2 55.66 -23.00 -6.05
CA ILE A 2 54.20 -22.92 -6.27
C ILE A 2 53.97 -22.03 -7.50
N PRO A 3 53.16 -22.44 -8.50
CA PRO A 3 52.83 -21.57 -9.61
C PRO A 3 51.97 -20.40 -9.12
N VAL A 4 52.33 -19.19 -9.54
CA VAL A 4 51.51 -17.99 -9.34
C VAL A 4 50.33 -18.07 -10.31
N GLU A 5 49.11 -18.06 -9.79
CA GLU A 5 47.92 -17.88 -10.61
C GLU A 5 47.84 -16.40 -11.05
N ILE A 6 48.16 -16.15 -12.31
CA ILE A 6 47.92 -14.85 -12.95
C ILE A 6 46.45 -14.87 -13.40
N ALA A 7 45.56 -14.30 -12.59
CA ALA A 7 44.18 -14.08 -13.02
C ALA A 7 44.17 -13.01 -14.11
N GLU A 8 43.72 -13.37 -15.32
CA GLU A 8 43.52 -12.41 -16.40
C GLU A 8 42.54 -11.32 -15.95
N PRO A 9 42.86 -10.02 -16.16
CA PRO A 9 41.95 -8.96 -15.77
C PRO A 9 40.66 -9.10 -16.56
N SER A 10 39.52 -9.14 -15.85
CA SER A 10 38.21 -9.13 -16.47
C SER A 10 38.01 -7.86 -17.30
N LEU A 11 37.15 -7.90 -18.32
CA LEU A 11 36.86 -6.74 -19.17
C LEU A 11 36.49 -5.50 -18.33
N CYS A 12 35.69 -5.67 -17.28
CA CYS A 12 35.33 -4.61 -16.34
C CYS A 12 36.54 -3.94 -15.67
N ARG A 13 37.62 -4.69 -15.42
CA ARG A 13 38.87 -4.17 -14.84
C ARG A 13 39.72 -3.45 -15.88
N ILE A 14 39.68 -3.89 -17.14
CA ILE A 14 40.40 -3.26 -18.26
C ILE A 14 39.75 -1.93 -18.63
N THR A 15 38.42 -1.85 -18.59
CA THR A 15 37.64 -0.67 -18.98
C THR A 15 37.21 0.19 -17.78
N PHE A 16 37.82 0.01 -16.60
CA PHE A 16 37.44 0.75 -15.40
C PHE A 16 37.88 2.21 -15.51
N GLU A 17 36.92 3.12 -15.53
CA GLU A 17 37.14 4.56 -15.44
C GLU A 17 36.49 5.10 -14.16
N GLU A 18 37.31 5.47 -13.19
CA GLU A 18 36.84 5.83 -11.84
C GLU A 18 35.88 7.02 -11.86
N GLN A 19 36.24 8.09 -12.59
CA GLN A 19 35.45 9.32 -12.64
C GLN A 19 34.12 9.12 -13.38
N GLY A 20 34.15 8.51 -14.57
CA GLY A 20 32.94 8.24 -15.36
C GLY A 20 31.98 7.29 -14.64
N ASN A 21 32.50 6.27 -13.95
CA ASN A 21 31.68 5.36 -13.15
C ASN A 21 31.08 6.06 -11.92
N ALA A 22 31.83 6.95 -11.26
CA ALA A 22 31.32 7.72 -10.14
C ALA A 22 30.19 8.66 -10.57
N GLU A 23 30.35 9.36 -11.69
CA GLU A 23 29.33 10.24 -12.26
C GLU A 23 28.07 9.47 -12.69
N ALA A 24 28.25 8.35 -13.39
CA ALA A 24 27.13 7.48 -13.77
C ALA A 24 26.37 6.94 -12.54
N ARG A 25 27.11 6.60 -11.47
CA ARG A 25 26.53 6.11 -10.21
C ARG A 25 25.74 7.20 -9.49
N VAL A 26 26.19 8.45 -9.51
CA VAL A 26 25.42 9.57 -8.94
C VAL A 26 24.12 9.77 -9.71
N ALA A 27 24.18 9.81 -11.05
CA ALA A 27 22.99 9.98 -11.87
C ALA A 27 21.97 8.84 -11.71
N GLU A 28 22.43 7.60 -11.53
CA GLU A 28 21.55 6.46 -11.25
C GLU A 28 20.84 6.61 -9.90
N LEU A 29 21.56 7.07 -8.87
CA LEU A 29 20.99 7.28 -7.54
C LEU A 29 19.95 8.41 -7.54
N ASP A 30 20.23 9.52 -8.22
CA ASP A 30 19.30 10.63 -8.36
C ASP A 30 17.98 10.18 -9.00
N LEU A 31 18.05 9.37 -10.07
CA LEU A 31 16.88 8.83 -10.74
C LEU A 31 16.04 7.93 -9.82
N ILE A 32 16.70 7.09 -9.01
CA ILE A 32 16.02 6.25 -8.02
C ILE A 32 15.34 7.13 -6.95
N GLU A 33 16.01 8.17 -6.49
CA GLU A 33 15.45 9.09 -5.50
C GLU A 33 14.20 9.81 -6.03
N GLU A 34 14.25 10.33 -7.26
CA GLU A 34 13.09 10.94 -7.93
C GLU A 34 11.90 9.97 -8.02
N GLU A 35 12.14 8.70 -8.40
CA GLU A 35 11.08 7.69 -8.46
C GLU A 35 10.50 7.38 -7.07
N GLN A 36 11.35 7.32 -6.04
CA GLN A 36 10.93 7.12 -4.67
C GLN A 36 10.09 8.29 -4.14
N GLU A 37 10.43 9.53 -4.49
CA GLU A 37 9.64 10.70 -4.13
C GLU A 37 8.27 10.69 -4.81
N LEU A 38 8.23 10.42 -6.11
CA LEU A 38 6.97 10.31 -6.85
C LEU A 38 6.06 9.20 -6.31
N THR A 39 6.63 8.06 -5.95
CA THR A 39 5.87 6.95 -5.35
C THR A 39 5.33 7.32 -3.97
N LYS A 40 6.10 8.00 -3.12
CA LYS A 40 5.62 8.53 -1.82
C LYS A 40 4.45 9.50 -2.01
N ILE A 41 4.56 10.45 -2.94
CA ILE A 41 3.47 11.41 -3.24
C ILE A 41 2.20 10.67 -3.68
N ARG A 42 2.35 9.67 -4.57
CA ARG A 42 1.20 8.86 -5.04
C ARG A 42 0.57 8.07 -3.91
N GLU A 43 1.37 7.50 -3.01
CA GLU A 43 0.88 6.76 -1.85
C GLU A 43 0.07 7.67 -0.93
N GLU A 44 0.58 8.86 -0.60
CA GLU A 44 -0.14 9.84 0.23
C GLU A 44 -1.43 10.30 -0.43
N ALA A 45 -1.39 10.64 -1.73
CA ALA A 45 -2.57 11.00 -2.49
C ALA A 45 -3.60 9.86 -2.52
N MET A 46 -3.16 8.61 -2.63
CA MET A 46 -4.04 7.45 -2.59
C MET A 46 -4.70 7.28 -1.21
N LYS A 47 -3.94 7.42 -0.12
CA LYS A 47 -4.46 7.36 1.25
C LYS A 47 -5.54 8.44 1.47
N LEU A 48 -5.25 9.68 1.08
CA LEU A 48 -6.21 10.79 1.17
C LEU A 48 -7.48 10.52 0.34
N ASN A 49 -7.32 10.02 -0.88
CA ASN A 49 -8.44 9.66 -1.74
C ASN A 49 -9.32 8.55 -1.13
N ILE A 50 -8.72 7.57 -0.45
CA ILE A 50 -9.47 6.51 0.24
C ILE A 50 -10.30 7.11 1.38
N VAL A 51 -9.70 7.95 2.22
CA VAL A 51 -10.40 8.63 3.33
C VAL A 51 -11.55 9.48 2.80
N GLN A 52 -11.30 10.33 1.81
CA GLN A 52 -12.35 11.17 1.22
C GLN A 52 -13.49 10.36 0.59
N LYS A 53 -13.17 9.23 -0.07
CA LYS A 53 -14.20 8.35 -0.64
C LYS A 53 -15.02 7.67 0.46
N TYR A 54 -14.37 7.27 1.56
CA TYR A 54 -15.05 6.72 2.71
C TYR A 54 -15.99 7.76 3.33
N ASP A 55 -15.49 8.95 3.65
CA ASP A 55 -16.27 10.04 4.27
C ASP A 55 -17.44 10.52 3.39
N LYS A 56 -17.26 10.54 2.06
CA LYS A 56 -18.36 10.85 1.13
C LYS A 56 -19.45 9.78 1.11
N ARG A 57 -19.09 8.50 1.27
CA ARG A 57 -20.03 7.37 1.23
C ARG A 57 -20.70 7.15 2.58
N VAL A 58 -19.96 7.32 3.66
CA VAL A 58 -20.41 7.12 5.03
C VAL A 58 -20.87 8.46 5.56
N ARG A 59 -22.19 8.68 5.57
CA ARG A 59 -22.75 9.81 6.31
C ARG A 59 -22.67 9.47 7.81
N PRO A 60 -21.96 10.26 8.63
CA PRO A 60 -22.03 10.08 10.07
C PRO A 60 -23.47 10.35 10.52
N ILE A 61 -24.09 9.34 11.12
CA ILE A 61 -25.40 9.46 11.76
C ILE A 61 -25.12 9.67 13.24
N ASN A 62 -25.55 10.81 13.78
CA ASN A 62 -25.50 11.08 15.21
C ASN A 62 -26.77 10.51 15.84
N PHE A 63 -26.61 9.76 16.93
CA PHE A 63 -27.72 9.22 17.72
C PHE A 63 -27.81 9.97 19.04
N THR A 64 -29.03 10.23 19.48
CA THR A 64 -29.34 10.80 20.80
C THR A 64 -30.02 9.75 21.67
N GLU A 65 -29.94 9.92 23.00
CA GLU A 65 -30.64 9.03 23.93
C GLU A 65 -32.15 9.05 23.64
N GLY A 66 -32.72 7.87 23.35
CA GLY A 66 -34.14 7.71 22.99
C GLY A 66 -34.42 7.54 21.49
N ASP A 67 -33.42 7.68 20.61
CA ASP A 67 -33.57 7.37 19.19
C ASP A 67 -33.69 5.87 18.95
N LEU A 68 -34.78 5.41 18.34
CA LEU A 68 -34.95 4.01 17.97
C LEU A 68 -34.20 3.68 16.68
N ILE A 69 -33.24 2.77 16.77
CA ILE A 69 -32.42 2.35 15.62
C ILE A 69 -32.57 0.87 15.27
N LEU A 70 -32.56 0.58 13.97
CA LEU A 70 -32.54 -0.77 13.43
C LEU A 70 -31.09 -1.15 13.09
N ARG A 71 -30.58 -2.25 13.67
CA ARG A 71 -29.24 -2.77 13.33
C ARG A 71 -29.35 -3.80 12.21
N LYS A 72 -28.44 -3.77 11.24
CA LYS A 72 -28.37 -4.80 10.21
C LYS A 72 -27.93 -6.13 10.82
N ILE A 73 -28.59 -7.23 10.47
CA ILE A 73 -28.16 -8.56 10.90
C ILE A 73 -26.95 -8.99 10.06
N GLU A 74 -25.79 -9.07 10.70
CA GLU A 74 -24.56 -9.54 10.06
C GLU A 74 -24.65 -11.03 9.68
N PRO A 75 -24.06 -11.46 8.55
CA PRO A 75 -24.13 -12.85 8.11
C PRO A 75 -23.63 -13.86 9.14
N GLN A 76 -22.65 -13.47 9.95
CA GLN A 76 -22.09 -14.29 11.04
C GLN A 76 -23.05 -14.51 12.20
N ARG A 77 -24.07 -13.66 12.37
CA ARG A 77 -25.09 -13.76 13.42
C ARG A 77 -26.33 -14.52 12.98
N LYS A 78 -26.42 -14.89 11.69
CA LYS A 78 -27.53 -15.67 11.16
C LYS A 78 -27.40 -17.11 11.64
N SER A 79 -28.45 -17.62 12.27
CA SER A 79 -28.51 -19.03 12.64
C SER A 79 -28.62 -19.92 11.38
N ALA A 80 -28.03 -21.11 11.43
CA ALA A 80 -28.06 -22.11 10.35
C ALA A 80 -29.50 -22.67 10.21
N GLY A 81 -30.37 -21.89 9.57
CA GLY A 81 -31.82 -22.14 9.50
C GLY A 81 -32.61 -20.91 9.06
N GLU A 82 -32.01 -19.71 9.11
CA GLU A 82 -32.64 -18.48 8.64
C GLU A 82 -32.79 -18.47 7.11
N GLY A 83 -34.00 -18.79 6.64
CA GLY A 83 -34.38 -18.74 5.23
C GLY A 83 -34.45 -17.31 4.68
N LYS A 84 -34.75 -17.19 3.37
CA LYS A 84 -34.83 -15.91 2.64
C LYS A 84 -35.86 -14.90 3.19
N LEU A 85 -36.80 -15.35 4.04
CA LEU A 85 -37.90 -14.55 4.59
C LEU A 85 -37.61 -13.97 5.98
N THR A 86 -36.40 -14.15 6.49
CA THR A 86 -36.02 -13.60 7.79
C THR A 86 -35.77 -12.09 7.70
N PRO A 87 -36.09 -11.32 8.75
CA PRO A 87 -35.81 -9.89 8.78
C PRO A 87 -34.31 -9.64 8.53
N LYS A 88 -33.98 -8.64 7.72
CA LYS A 88 -32.57 -8.26 7.47
C LYS A 88 -32.02 -7.33 8.55
N TRP A 89 -32.88 -6.86 9.45
CA TRP A 89 -32.62 -5.86 10.47
C TRP A 89 -33.21 -6.34 11.79
N GLU A 90 -32.55 -6.03 12.90
CA GLU A 90 -32.93 -6.42 14.26
C GLU A 90 -33.05 -5.19 15.18
N GLY A 91 -33.88 -5.35 16.21
CA GLY A 91 -34.00 -4.44 17.35
C GLY A 91 -34.83 -3.19 17.08
N ALA A 92 -35.05 -2.45 18.15
CA ALA A 92 -35.36 -1.03 18.20
C ALA A 92 -34.60 -0.56 19.45
N TYR A 93 -33.30 -0.37 19.27
CA TYR A 93 -32.36 0.00 20.34
C TYR A 93 -32.42 1.49 20.60
#